data_AF-A0A534SA62-F1
#
_entry.id   AF-A0A534SA62-F1
#
_cell.length_a   1.000
_cell.length_b   1.000
_cell.length_c   1.000
_cell.angle_alpha   90.00
_cell.angle_beta   90.00
_cell.angle_gamma   90.00
#
_symmetry.space_group_name_H-M   'P 1'
#
loop_
_entity.id
_entity.type
_entity.pdbx_description
1 polymer ?
#
loop_
_entity_poly.entity_id
_entity_poly.type
_entity_poly.pdbx_seq_one_letter_code
_entity_poly.pdbx_strand_id
1 'polypeptide(L)'
;MMRKCDYCGERAGLFGRVCGDCKKLLARVEELRGKVSYGGFLDGLEQTGIDKEKILVFLKADPDGKGSVQDQVTAEMTSELMKVMGISGRQSADEVRRIRDVLGKDSEE
;
A
#
# COMPACT_ATOMS: atom_id res chain seq x y z
N MET A 1 16.22 6.87 23.38
CA MET A 1 15.29 5.78 23.01
C MET A 1 15.14 5.80 21.49
N MET A 2 15.56 4.76 20.77
CA MET A 2 15.34 4.71 19.32
C MET A 2 13.85 4.46 19.07
N ARG A 3 13.22 5.25 18.21
CA ARG A 3 11.83 5.02 17.80
C ARG A 3 11.78 3.85 16.83
N LYS A 4 10.63 3.15 16.78
CA LYS A 4 10.36 2.15 15.77
C LYS A 4 9.88 2.85 14.49
N CYS A 5 10.15 2.25 13.34
CA CYS A 5 9.65 2.68 12.05
C CYS A 5 8.15 2.40 11.98
N ASP A 6 7.38 3.39 11.56
CA ASP A 6 5.92 3.27 11.45
C ASP A 6 5.48 2.23 10.40
N TYR A 7 6.38 1.87 9.47
CA TYR A 7 6.10 0.92 8.40
C TYR A 7 6.57 -0.51 8.67
N CYS A 8 7.80 -0.69 9.17
CA CYS A 8 8.39 -2.02 9.36
C CYS A 8 8.65 -2.39 10.82
N GLY A 9 8.43 -1.48 11.77
CA GLY A 9 8.69 -1.72 13.18
C GLY A 9 10.17 -1.80 13.58
N GLU A 10 11.10 -1.76 12.62
CA GLU A 10 12.54 -1.72 12.88
C GLU A 10 12.99 -0.39 13.49
N ARG A 11 14.24 -0.33 13.97
CA ARG A 11 14.82 0.90 14.52
C ARG A 11 14.85 2.01 13.47
N ALA A 12 14.15 3.10 13.75
CA ALA A 12 14.30 4.37 13.06
C ALA A 12 15.37 5.22 13.77
N GLY A 13 16.09 6.05 13.02
CA GLY A 13 17.09 6.98 13.55
C GLY A 13 16.47 7.98 14.54
N LEU A 14 17.31 8.69 15.30
CA LEU A 14 16.90 9.52 16.45
C LEU A 14 15.77 10.54 16.16
N PHE A 15 15.63 11.00 14.92
CA PHE A 15 14.68 12.05 14.53
C PHE A 15 13.66 11.60 13.47
N GLY A 16 13.68 10.34 13.04
CA GLY A 16 12.82 9.84 11.94
C GLY A 16 11.72 8.90 12.44
N ARG A 17 10.51 9.05 11.88
CA ARG A 17 9.41 8.06 11.98
C ARG A 17 9.58 6.88 11.04
N VAL A 18 10.43 7.03 10.03
CA VAL A 18 10.63 6.06 8.94
C VAL A 18 12.12 5.72 8.83
N CYS A 19 12.44 4.43 8.76
CA CYS A 19 13.81 3.94 8.56
C CYS A 19 14.29 4.16 7.10
N GLY A 20 15.59 4.02 6.85
CA GLY A 20 16.17 4.27 5.52
C GLY A 20 15.55 3.42 4.40
N ASP A 21 15.28 2.14 4.69
CA ASP A 21 14.69 1.23 3.71
C ASP A 21 13.24 1.59 3.40
N CYS A 22 12.43 1.86 4.42
CA CYS A 22 11.05 2.30 4.18
C CYS A 22 10.99 3.68 3.49
N LYS A 23 11.99 4.55 3.65
CA LYS A 23 12.09 5.78 2.84
C LYS A 23 12.35 5.48 1.36
N LYS A 24 13.25 4.53 1.05
CA LYS A 24 13.49 4.09 -0.33
C LYS A 24 12.24 3.45 -0.93
N LEU A 25 11.54 2.61 -0.17
CA LEU A 25 10.28 2.00 -0.60
C LEU A 25 9.23 3.08 -0.87
N LEU A 26 9.06 4.07 0.01
CA LEU A 26 8.11 5.17 -0.21
C LEU A 26 8.42 5.96 -1.49
N ALA A 27 9.67 6.33 -1.70
CA ALA A 27 10.08 7.00 -2.94
C ALA A 27 9.75 6.15 -4.17
N ARG A 28 10.00 4.85 -4.09
CA ARG A 28 9.67 3.90 -5.17
C ARG A 28 8.17 3.74 -5.39
N VAL A 29 7.38 3.76 -4.32
CA VAL A 29 5.91 3.77 -4.40
C VAL A 29 5.43 5.01 -5.15
N GLU A 30 5.93 6.20 -4.80
CA GLU A 30 5.56 7.45 -5.47
C GLU A 30 5.94 7.45 -6.96
N GLU A 31 7.08 6.87 -7.32
CA GLU A 31 7.50 6.73 -8.73
C GLU A 31 6.56 5.84 -9.55
N LEU A 32 6.12 4.72 -8.97
CA LEU A 32 5.39 3.66 -9.67
C LEU A 32 3.87 3.81 -9.61
N ARG A 33 3.35 4.50 -8.59
CA ARG A 33 1.90 4.68 -8.37
C ARG A 33 1.22 5.22 -9.62
N GLY A 34 0.13 4.57 -10.03
CA GLY A 34 -0.68 4.97 -11.20
C GLY A 34 0.01 4.79 -12.57
N LYS A 35 1.26 4.32 -12.63
CA LYS A 35 2.02 4.16 -13.89
C LYS A 35 2.21 2.73 -14.32
N VAL A 36 2.13 1.78 -13.40
CA VAL A 36 2.36 0.35 -13.66
C VAL A 36 1.22 -0.51 -13.11
N SER A 37 1.10 -1.73 -13.61
CA SER A 37 0.22 -2.74 -13.05
C SER A 37 0.68 -3.15 -11.64
N TYR A 38 -0.17 -3.82 -10.88
CA TYR A 38 0.17 -4.28 -9.53
C TYR A 38 1.38 -5.24 -9.53
N GLY A 39 1.49 -6.11 -10.55
CA GLY A 39 2.67 -6.95 -10.74
C GLY A 39 3.93 -6.12 -10.98
N GLY A 40 3.89 -5.17 -11.91
CA GLY A 40 5.03 -4.27 -12.17
C GLY A 40 5.38 -3.36 -10.98
N PHE A 41 4.40 -3.05 -10.13
CA PHE A 41 4.63 -2.35 -8.87
C PHE A 41 5.44 -3.20 -7.90
N LEU A 42 5.08 -4.48 -7.71
CA LEU A 42 5.85 -5.40 -6.87
C LEU A 42 7.27 -5.61 -7.41
N ASP A 43 7.41 -5.83 -8.73
CA ASP A 43 8.72 -5.95 -9.38
C ASP A 43 9.58 -4.70 -9.15
N GLY A 44 8.96 -3.51 -9.22
CA GLY A 44 9.63 -2.25 -8.99
C GLY A 44 10.07 -2.03 -7.53
N LEU A 45 9.35 -2.59 -6.56
CA LEU A 45 9.78 -2.62 -5.15
C LEU A 45 10.93 -3.61 -4.94
N GLU A 46 10.88 -4.79 -5.57
CA GLU A 46 11.98 -5.78 -5.49
C GLU A 46 13.30 -5.21 -6.05
N GLN A 47 13.23 -4.37 -7.09
CA GLN A 47 14.40 -3.67 -7.66
C GLN A 47 15.10 -2.69 -6.70
N THR A 48 14.49 -2.35 -5.56
CA THR A 48 15.16 -1.53 -4.53
C THR A 48 16.28 -2.27 -3.79
N GLY A 49 16.37 -3.59 -3.95
CA GLY A 49 17.32 -4.46 -3.26
C GLY A 49 17.00 -4.65 -1.77
N ILE A 50 15.82 -4.24 -1.32
CA ILE A 50 15.35 -4.43 0.04
C ILE A 50 14.81 -5.85 0.18
N ASP A 51 15.03 -6.45 1.34
CA ASP A 51 14.57 -7.80 1.65
C ASP A 51 13.06 -7.97 1.42
N LYS A 52 12.69 -9.11 0.85
CA LYS A 52 11.31 -9.42 0.48
C LYS A 52 10.37 -9.45 1.69
N GLU A 53 10.81 -10.00 2.82
CA GLU A 53 9.98 -10.03 4.04
C GLU A 53 9.71 -8.61 4.52
N LYS A 54 10.71 -7.73 4.45
CA LYS A 54 10.57 -6.31 4.80
C LYS A 54 9.62 -5.57 3.87
N ILE A 55 9.67 -5.86 2.56
CA ILE A 55 8.71 -5.33 1.59
C ILE A 55 7.28 -5.77 1.96
N LEU A 56 7.08 -7.05 2.30
CA LEU A 56 5.76 -7.55 2.71
C LEU A 56 5.23 -6.89 4.00
N VAL A 57 6.10 -6.63 4.98
CA VAL A 57 5.71 -5.88 6.19
C VAL A 57 5.35 -4.44 5.83
N PHE A 58 6.17 -3.78 5.02
CA PHE A 58 5.92 -2.42 4.54
C PHE A 58 4.58 -2.31 3.80
N LEU A 59 4.25 -3.26 2.92
CA LEU A 59 3.01 -3.25 2.14
C LEU A 59 1.76 -3.34 3.03
N LYS A 60 1.86 -4.03 4.16
CA LYS A 60 0.78 -4.21 5.14
C LYS A 60 0.66 -3.07 6.15
N ALA A 61 1.63 -2.15 6.17
CA ALA A 61 1.63 -1.06 7.12
C ALA A 61 0.49 -0.08 6.85
N ASP A 62 -0.18 0.35 7.91
CA ASP A 62 -1.17 1.42 7.90
C ASP A 62 -0.81 2.48 8.94
N PRO A 63 0.21 3.32 8.65
CA PRO A 63 0.70 4.30 9.61
C PRO A 63 -0.27 5.47 9.84
N ASP A 64 -1.16 5.74 8.87
CA ASP A 64 -2.05 6.90 8.87
C ASP A 64 -3.53 6.53 9.12
N GLY A 65 -3.84 5.24 9.28
CA GLY A 65 -5.22 4.74 9.45
C GLY A 65 -6.08 4.86 8.18
N LYS A 66 -5.44 4.94 7.01
CA LYS A 66 -6.11 5.16 5.70
C LYS A 66 -6.14 3.90 4.84
N GLY A 67 -5.88 2.74 5.44
CA GLY A 67 -5.66 1.49 4.73
C GLY A 67 -4.19 1.27 4.43
N SER A 68 -3.83 0.00 4.23
CA SER A 68 -2.43 -0.39 4.03
C SER A 68 -1.84 0.24 2.76
N VAL A 69 -0.51 0.29 2.65
CA VAL A 69 0.16 0.75 1.42
C VAL A 69 -0.37 0.00 0.20
N GLN A 70 -0.60 -1.31 0.32
CA GLN A 70 -1.19 -2.13 -0.75
C GLN A 70 -2.64 -1.72 -1.07
N ASP A 71 -3.48 -1.45 -0.06
CA ASP A 71 -4.86 -0.99 -0.28
C ASP A 71 -4.88 0.34 -1.03
N GLN A 72 -4.00 1.26 -0.65
CA GLN A 72 -3.91 2.59 -1.26
C GLN A 72 -3.47 2.54 -2.73
N VAL A 73 -2.53 1.66 -3.07
CA VAL A 73 -2.07 1.45 -4.46
C VAL A 73 -3.18 0.80 -5.27
N THR A 74 -3.85 -0.22 -4.72
CA THR A 74 -4.95 -0.93 -5.39
C THR A 74 -6.13 -0.01 -5.67
N ALA A 75 -6.53 0.81 -4.70
CA ALA A 75 -7.65 1.74 -4.85
C ALA A 75 -7.40 2.78 -5.95
N GLU A 76 -6.15 3.25 -6.08
CA GLU A 76 -5.80 4.19 -7.15
C GLU A 76 -5.81 3.52 -8.53
N MET A 77 -5.30 2.29 -8.63
CA MET A 77 -5.39 1.54 -9.89
C MET A 77 -6.84 1.33 -10.34
N THR A 78 -7.72 0.93 -9.42
CA THR A 78 -9.16 0.80 -9.70
C THR A 78 -9.74 2.14 -10.17
N SER A 79 -9.35 3.24 -9.52
CA SER A 79 -9.81 4.58 -9.89
C SER A 79 -9.33 5.00 -11.29
N GLU A 80 -8.09 4.70 -11.66
CA GLU A 80 -7.55 4.99 -12.99
C GLU A 80 -8.24 4.16 -14.09
N LEU A 81 -8.50 2.87 -13.83
CA LEU A 81 -9.27 2.03 -14.75
C LEU A 81 -10.70 2.58 -14.96
N MET A 82 -11.37 2.98 -13.88
CA MET A 82 -12.70 3.58 -13.95
C MET A 82 -12.71 4.89 -14.74
N LYS A 83 -11.69 5.75 -14.57
CA LYS A 83 -11.52 6.97 -15.38
C LYS A 83 -11.35 6.64 -16.87
N VAL A 84 -10.49 5.68 -17.22
CA VAL A 84 -10.27 5.24 -18.61
C VAL A 84 -11.55 4.69 -19.23
N MET A 85 -12.38 4.01 -18.43
CA MET A 85 -13.67 3.46 -18.87
C MET A 85 -14.80 4.51 -18.91
N GLY A 86 -14.54 5.78 -18.58
CA GLY A 86 -15.55 6.84 -18.53
C GLY A 86 -16.52 6.72 -17.35
N ILE A 87 -16.26 5.81 -16.41
CA ILE A 87 -17.09 5.56 -15.23
C ILE A 87 -16.61 6.49 -14.12
N SER A 88 -17.22 7.67 -14.02
CA SER A 88 -16.95 8.62 -12.94
C SER A 88 -17.71 8.20 -11.67
N GLY A 89 -17.21 7.18 -10.96
CA GLY A 89 -17.83 6.65 -9.75
C GLY A 89 -16.87 6.70 -8.55
N ARG A 90 -17.18 7.56 -7.57
CA ARG A 90 -16.57 7.55 -6.23
C ARG A 90 -16.79 6.16 -5.60
N GLN A 91 -15.77 5.31 -5.56
CA GLN A 91 -15.71 4.25 -4.55
C GLN A 91 -14.55 4.57 -3.62
N SER A 92 -14.88 5.13 -2.46
CA SER A 92 -13.89 5.37 -1.42
C SER A 92 -13.42 4.04 -0.82
N ALA A 93 -12.25 4.03 -0.17
CA ALA A 93 -11.73 2.84 0.50
C ALA A 93 -12.74 2.21 1.49
N ASP A 94 -13.59 3.03 2.12
CA ASP A 94 -14.69 2.58 2.99
C ASP A 94 -15.80 1.81 2.26
N GLU A 95 -16.00 2.07 0.98
CA GLU A 95 -16.98 1.35 0.17
C GLU A 95 -16.45 -0.03 -0.24
N VAL A 96 -15.17 -0.10 -0.60
CA VAL A 96 -14.47 -1.36 -0.90
C VAL A 96 -14.41 -2.26 0.34
N ARG A 97 -14.15 -1.68 1.54
CA ARG A 97 -14.19 -2.43 2.81
C ARG A 97 -15.57 -3.05 3.07
N ARG A 98 -16.64 -2.27 2.86
CA ARG A 98 -18.02 -2.76 3.04
C ARG A 98 -18.39 -3.89 2.09
N ILE A 99 -17.96 -3.82 0.83
CA ILE A 99 -18.20 -4.89 -0.15
C ILE A 99 -17.50 -6.19 0.29
N ARG A 100 -16.27 -6.10 0.81
CA ARG A 100 -15.52 -7.25 1.34
C ARG A 100 -16.22 -7.90 2.54
N ASP A 101 -16.75 -7.08 3.47
CA ASP A 101 -17.45 -7.58 4.66
C ASP A 101 -18.79 -8.26 4.32
N VAL A 102 -19.48 -7.81 3.26
CA VAL A 102 -20.73 -8.43 2.79
C VAL A 102 -20.46 -9.77 2.08
N LEU A 103 -19.47 -9.81 1.18
CA LEU A 103 -19.12 -11.03 0.45
C LEU A 103 -18.50 -12.11 1.36
N GLY A 104 -17.89 -11.73 2.49
CA GLY A 104 -17.41 -12.66 3.50
C GLY A 104 -18.50 -13.33 4.35
N LYS A 105 -19.73 -12.82 4.31
CA LYS A 105 -20.86 -13.34 5.09
C LYS A 105 -21.71 -14.39 4.36
N ASP A 106 -21.56 -14.52 3.05
CA ASP A 106 -22.30 -15.49 2.23
C ASP A 106 -21.61 -16.86 2.12
N SER A 107 -20.57 -17.12 2.95
CA SER A 107 -19.81 -18.39 2.95
C SER A 107 -20.14 -19.33 4.12
N GLU A 108 -21.21 -19.06 4.88
CA GLU A 108 -21.72 -19.94 5.94
C GLU A 108 -23.21 -20.27 5.70
N GLU A 109 -23.51 -21.04 4.65
CA GLU A 109 -24.69 -21.93 4.60
C GLU A 109 -24.36 -23.25 3.90
#